data_AF-M4Z140-F1
#
_entry.id   AF-M4Z140-F1
#
_cell.length_a   1.000
_cell.length_b   1.000
_cell.length_c   1.000
_cell.angle_alpha   90.00
_cell.angle_beta   90.00
_cell.angle_gamma   90.00
#
_symmetry.space_group_name_H-M   'P 1'
#
loop_
_entity.id
_entity.type
_entity.pdbx_description
1 polymer ?
#
loop_
_entity_poly.entity_id
_entity_poly.type
_entity_poly.pdbx_seq_one_letter_code
_entity_poly.pdbx_strand_id
1 'polypeptide(L)' 'MTDESPKPATAPSARPAGRCPICRRPSTEAVRPFCSPRCRDVDLHRWLSGSYVIPAVEGDEDDVE' A
#
# COMPACT_ATOMS: atom_id res chain seq x y z
N MET A 1 -25.29 -41.67 3.30
CA MET A 1 -24.87 -40.90 2.11
C MET A 1 -24.82 -39.43 2.51
N THR A 2 -23.79 -39.03 3.23
CA THR A 2 -23.53 -37.62 3.58
C THR A 2 -22.54 -37.09 2.56
N ASP A 3 -23.07 -36.47 1.51
CA ASP A 3 -22.31 -35.70 0.53
C ASP A 3 -21.97 -34.35 1.17
N GLU A 4 -20.75 -34.23 1.72
CA GLU A 4 -20.23 -32.96 2.22
C GLU A 4 -19.58 -32.22 1.05
N SER A 5 -20.42 -31.50 0.30
CA SER A 5 -19.98 -30.61 -0.77
C SER A 5 -19.07 -29.49 -0.22
N PRO A 6 -17.83 -29.29 -0.74
CA PRO A 6 -16.99 -28.19 -0.28
C PRO A 6 -17.45 -26.86 -0.88
N LYS A 7 -17.70 -25.87 -0.02
CA LYS A 7 -17.96 -24.47 -0.43
C LYS A 7 -16.72 -23.87 -1.11
N PRO A 8 -16.85 -23.15 -2.24
CA PRO A 8 -15.71 -22.45 -2.83
C PRO A 8 -15.37 -21.25 -1.95
N ALA A 9 -14.16 -21.25 -1.37
CA ALA A 9 -13.59 -20.06 -0.76
C ALA A 9 -13.22 -19.09 -1.88
N THR A 10 -13.99 -18.01 -2.02
CA THR A 10 -13.66 -16.88 -2.89
C THR A 10 -12.27 -16.35 -2.51
N ALA A 11 -11.27 -16.61 -3.37
CA ALA A 11 -9.93 -16.08 -3.19
C ALA A 11 -9.99 -14.54 -3.27
N PRO A 12 -9.27 -13.81 -2.40
CA PRO A 12 -9.24 -12.36 -2.50
C PRO A 12 -8.59 -11.97 -3.84
N SER A 13 -9.16 -10.97 -4.51
CA SER A 13 -8.60 -10.39 -5.74
C SER A 13 -7.20 -9.85 -5.43
N ALA A 14 -6.19 -10.66 -5.73
CA ALA A 14 -4.80 -10.35 -5.46
C ALA A 14 -4.39 -9.21 -6.39
N ARG A 15 -4.33 -7.98 -5.83
CA ARG A 15 -3.63 -6.87 -6.50
C ARG A 15 -2.24 -7.35 -6.89
N PRO A 16 -1.76 -7.07 -8.12
CA PRO A 16 -0.45 -7.53 -8.57
C PRO A 16 0.61 -7.17 -7.54
N ALA A 17 1.52 -8.11 -7.25
CA ALA A 17 2.57 -7.92 -6.25
C ALA A 17 3.45 -6.74 -6.64
N GLY A 18 3.10 -5.56 -6.11
CA GLY A 18 3.76 -4.30 -6.42
C GLY A 18 5.22 -4.32 -5.96
N ARG A 19 6.01 -3.42 -6.52
CA ARG A 19 7.36 -3.14 -5.99
C ARG A 19 7.22 -2.36 -4.68
N CYS A 20 8.11 -2.64 -3.72
CA CYS A 20 8.18 -1.91 -2.45
C CYS A 20 8.36 -0.40 -2.71
N PRO A 21 7.50 0.48 -2.18
CA PRO A 21 7.60 1.93 -2.45
C PRO A 21 8.85 2.56 -1.83
N ILE A 22 9.46 1.89 -0.83
CA ILE A 22 10.64 2.39 -0.12
C ILE A 22 11.95 2.03 -0.84
N CYS A 23 12.07 0.81 -1.39
CA CYS A 23 13.33 0.32 -1.95
C CYS A 23 13.21 -0.46 -3.28
N ARG A 24 12.01 -0.53 -3.86
CA ARG A 24 11.70 -1.12 -5.19
C ARG A 24 11.96 -2.63 -5.35
N ARG A 25 12.35 -3.33 -4.28
CA ARG A 25 12.39 -4.80 -4.22
C ARG A 25 10.96 -5.40 -4.33
N PRO A 26 10.82 -6.67 -4.77
CA PRO A 26 9.52 -7.33 -4.80
C PRO A 26 8.84 -7.30 -3.43
N SER A 27 7.55 -6.96 -3.39
CA SER A 27 6.77 -7.05 -2.15
C SER A 27 6.54 -8.51 -1.76
N THR A 28 6.42 -8.76 -0.46
CA THR A 28 6.10 -10.08 0.07
C THR A 28 4.69 -10.08 0.64
N GLU A 29 3.99 -11.22 0.55
CA GLU A 29 2.59 -11.35 0.95
C GLU A 29 2.33 -10.93 2.39
N ALA A 30 3.23 -11.31 3.31
CA ALA A 30 3.10 -11.02 4.73
C ALA A 30 3.16 -9.53 5.08
N VAL A 31 3.78 -8.69 4.24
CA VAL A 31 4.01 -7.26 4.54
C VAL A 31 3.71 -6.35 3.35
N ARG A 32 2.80 -6.73 2.45
CA ARG A 32 2.38 -5.88 1.32
C ARG A 32 1.91 -4.51 1.85
N PRO A 33 2.29 -3.40 1.20
CA PRO A 33 3.00 -3.28 -0.10
C PRO A 33 4.54 -3.33 -0.03
N PHE A 34 5.13 -3.66 1.12
CA PHE A 34 6.57 -3.61 1.36
C PHE A 34 7.26 -4.96 1.13
N CYS A 35 8.59 -4.94 1.12
CA CYS A 35 9.42 -6.16 1.05
C CYS A 35 9.86 -6.70 2.42
N SER A 36 9.74 -5.90 3.49
CA SER A 36 10.16 -6.29 4.86
C SER A 36 9.54 -5.38 5.93
N PRO A 37 9.50 -5.80 7.21
CA PRO A 37 9.10 -4.97 8.34
C PRO A 37 9.90 -3.65 8.42
N ARG A 38 11.21 -3.71 8.19
CA ARG A 38 12.08 -2.52 8.17
C ARG A 38 11.59 -1.46 7.17
N CYS A 39 11.14 -1.85 5.98
CA CYS A 39 10.63 -0.90 5.00
C CYS A 39 9.29 -0.29 5.43
N ARG A 40 8.43 -1.05 6.11
CA ARG A 40 7.19 -0.52 6.70
C ARG A 40 7.49 0.54 7.77
N ASP A 41 8.47 0.29 8.63
CA ASP A 41 8.81 1.21 9.71
C ASP A 41 9.48 2.50 9.19
N VAL A 42 10.28 2.40 8.12
CA VAL A 42 10.83 3.58 7.43
C VAL A 42 9.72 4.42 6.79
N ASP A 43 8.72 3.79 6.18
CA ASP A 43 7.56 4.49 5.64
C ASP A 43 6.81 5.23 6.75
N LEU A 44 6.54 4.54 7.85
CA LEU A 44 5.90 5.14 9.04
C LEU A 44 6.69 6.34 9.55
N HIS A 45 8.02 6.26 9.62
CA HIS A 45 8.85 7.39 10.02
C HIS A 45 8.72 8.58 9.05
N ARG A 46 8.68 8.35 7.73
CA ARG A 46 8.46 9.41 6.73
C ARG A 46 7.11 10.10 6.87
N TRP A 47 6.08 9.34 7.26
CA TRP A 47 4.77 9.88 7.63
C TRP A 47 4.88 10.77 8.87
N LEU A 48 5.46 10.24 9.95
CA LEU A 48 5.57 10.95 11.22
C LEU A 48 6.49 12.18 11.15
N SER A 49 7.45 12.20 10.23
CA SER A 49 8.35 13.34 10.01
C SER A 49 7.82 14.39 9.03
N GLY A 50 6.63 14.17 8.44
CA GLY A 50 6.08 15.09 7.44
C GLY A 50 6.84 15.10 6.12
N SER A 51 7.57 14.03 5.79
CA SER A 51 8.32 13.94 4.52
C SER A 51 7.42 13.79 3.29
N TYR A 52 6.15 13.40 3.50
CA TYR A 52 5.17 13.34 2.43
C TYR A 52 4.54 14.72 2.24
N VAL A 53 4.96 15.41 1.18
CA VAL A 53 4.54 16.78 0.84
C VAL A 53 3.83 16.77 -0.51
N ILE A 54 2.70 17.46 -0.61
CA ILE A 54 2.05 17.75 -1.88
C ILE A 54 2.61 19.09 -2.35
N PRO A 55 3.32 19.15 -3.49
CA PRO A 55 3.85 20.42 -3.98
C PRO A 55 2.68 21.36 -4.30
N ALA A 56 2.79 22.62 -3.86
CA ALA A 56 1.90 23.66 -4.36
C ALA A 56 2.23 23.91 -5.83
N VAL A 57 1.21 23.89 -6.67
CA VAL A 57 1.31 24.43 -8.03
C VAL A 57 0.99 25.91 -7.88
N GLU A 58 1.88 26.80 -8.31
CA GLU A 58 1.57 28.22 -8.46
C GLU A 58 0.58 28.33 -9.63
N GLY A 59 -0.69 28.09 -9.34
CA GLY A 59 -1.82 28.33 -10.21
C GLY A 59 -2.72 29.31 -9.48
N ASP A 60 -2.78 30.50 -10.05
CA ASP A 60 -3.59 31.68 -9.79
C ASP A 60 -4.37 31.74 -8.45
N GLU A 61 -4.06 32.82 -7.75
CA GLU A 61 -4.70 33.41 -6.59
C GLU A 61 -6.24 33.56 -6.65
N ASP A 62 -7.07 32.52 -6.71
CA ASP A 62 -8.53 32.74 -6.85
C ASP A 62 -9.45 31.84 -5.97
N ASP A 63 -10.16 32.52 -5.06
CA ASP A 63 -11.51 32.31 -4.52
C ASP A 63 -11.96 30.93 -3.98
N VAL A 64 -12.04 30.83 -2.65
CA VAL A 64 -13.21 30.25 -1.96
C VAL A 64 -13.46 31.03 -0.66
N GLU A 65 -14.47 31.92 -0.71
CA GLU A 65 -15.18 32.48 0.45
C GLU A 65 -15.84 31.37 1.30
#